data_AF-Q9RLT1-F1
#
_entry.id   AF-Q9RLT1-F1
#
_cell.length_a   1.000
_cell.length_b   1.000
_cell.length_c   1.000
_cell.angle_alpha   90.00
_cell.angle_beta   90.00
_cell.angle_gamma   90.00
#
_symmetry.space_group_name_H-M   'P 1'
#
loop_
_entity.id
_entity.type
_entity.pdbx_description
1 polymer ?
#
loop_
_entity_poly.entity_id
_entity_poly.type
_entity_poly.pdbx_seq_one_letter_code
_entity_poly.pdbx_strand_id
1 'polypeptide(L)'
;MMNHPHSSHIGTTNVKEEIGKLDRIRISGIGLIAYAFMAVLLIIAISTKTLPNTMIGAIFALVLMGHVFYYLGAHLPIFRSYLGGGSVFTILLTAILVATNVMPKYVVTTASGFINGMDFLGLYIVSLIASSLFKMDRKMLLKAAVRFLPVAFISMALTAVVIGIVGVIIGVGFNYAILYIAMPIMAGGVGAGIVPLSGIYAHAMGVGSAGILSKLFPTVILGNLLAIISAGLISRIFKDSKGNGHGEILRGEREEAAAAEEIKPDYVQLGVGLMIAVMFFMIGTMLNKVFPGINAYAFIILSIVLTKAFGLLPKYYEDSVIMFGQVIVKNMTHALLAGVGLSLLDMHVLLAALSWQFVVLCLVSIVAISLISATLGKLFGLYPVEAAITAGLANNSMGGTGNVAVLAASERMNLIAFAQMGNRIGGALILVVAGILVTFMK
;
A
#
# COMPACT_ATOMS: atom_id res chain seq x y z
N MET A 1 18.40 69.43 41.75
CA MET A 1 19.52 68.61 41.25
C MET A 1 19.00 67.19 41.10
N MET A 2 18.56 66.82 39.89
CA MET A 2 19.34 66.00 38.94
C MET A 2 19.67 64.61 39.50
N ASN A 3 18.89 63.59 39.13
CA ASN A 3 19.32 62.63 38.10
C ASN A 3 18.28 61.53 37.89
N HIS A 4 17.80 61.41 36.65
CA HIS A 4 17.29 60.15 36.10
C HIS A 4 18.40 59.10 36.12
N PRO A 5 18.02 57.82 36.12
CA PRO A 5 18.33 57.02 34.95
C PRO A 5 17.06 56.40 34.37
N HIS A 6 16.79 56.74 33.12
CA HIS A 6 16.03 55.88 32.21
C HIS A 6 16.79 54.56 32.08
N SER A 7 16.33 53.50 32.75
CA SER A 7 16.58 52.14 32.27
C SER A 7 15.47 51.79 31.30
N SER A 8 15.78 51.94 30.01
CA SER A 8 14.99 51.39 28.91
C SER A 8 14.85 49.87 29.11
N HIS A 9 13.69 49.42 29.57
CA HIS A 9 13.26 48.04 29.37
C HIS A 9 12.97 47.87 27.87
N ILE A 10 14.02 47.66 27.09
CA ILE A 10 13.90 47.20 25.70
C ILE A 10 13.36 45.77 25.78
N GLY A 11 12.17 45.59 25.23
CA GLY A 11 11.42 44.34 25.23
C GLY A 11 12.26 43.18 24.71
N THR A 12 12.69 42.34 25.64
CA THR A 12 13.10 40.97 25.36
C THR A 12 11.95 40.05 25.77
N THR A 13 10.77 40.32 25.22
CA THR A 13 9.66 39.36 25.18
C THR A 13 10.08 38.29 24.17
N ASN A 14 10.86 37.37 24.69
CA ASN A 14 12.05 36.86 24.04
C ASN A 14 11.67 35.74 23.06
N VAL A 15 12.09 35.87 21.80
CA VAL A 15 12.01 34.92 20.66
C VAL A 15 11.79 33.44 21.01
N LYS A 16 12.39 32.91 22.09
CA LYS A 16 12.11 31.57 22.65
C LYS A 16 10.64 31.26 22.93
N GLU A 17 9.84 32.24 23.35
CA GLU A 17 8.41 32.05 23.68
C GLU A 17 7.54 31.96 22.42
N GLU A 18 7.85 32.75 21.39
CA GLU A 18 7.28 32.68 20.04
C GLU A 18 7.70 31.38 19.33
N ILE A 19 8.98 31.00 19.42
CA ILE A 19 9.52 29.72 18.97
C ILE A 19 8.78 28.56 19.65
N GLY A 20 8.58 28.66 20.97
CA GLY A 20 7.86 27.66 21.75
C GLY A 20 6.38 27.53 21.41
N LYS A 21 5.74 28.56 20.83
CA LYS A 21 4.37 28.49 20.29
C LYS A 21 4.34 27.79 18.93
N LEU A 22 5.29 28.10 18.04
CA LEU A 22 5.40 27.48 16.71
C LEU A 22 5.77 25.99 16.81
N ASP A 23 6.64 25.62 17.74
CA ASP A 23 7.05 24.22 17.96
C ASP A 23 5.99 23.36 18.66
N ARG A 24 4.84 23.94 19.07
CA ARG A 24 3.65 23.15 19.47
C ARG A 24 3.07 22.39 18.28
N ILE A 25 3.21 22.93 17.06
CA ILE A 25 2.85 22.22 15.85
C ILE A 25 3.96 21.22 15.56
N ARG A 26 3.62 19.93 15.60
CA ARG A 26 4.56 18.84 15.33
C ARG A 26 4.18 18.10 14.06
N ILE A 27 5.15 17.95 13.16
CA ILE A 27 5.03 17.12 11.97
C ILE A 27 5.79 15.82 12.25
N SER A 28 5.03 14.76 12.53
CA SER A 28 5.57 13.42 12.86
C SER A 28 6.65 13.43 13.95
N GLY A 29 6.38 14.18 15.04
CA GLY A 29 7.25 14.24 16.21
C GLY A 29 8.30 15.35 16.17
N ILE A 30 8.53 15.98 15.01
CA ILE A 30 9.49 17.07 14.83
C ILE A 30 8.76 18.42 14.98
N GLY A 31 9.31 19.34 15.78
CA GLY A 31 8.80 20.71 15.91
C GLY A 31 8.86 21.47 14.59
N LEU A 32 7.87 22.34 14.35
CA LEU A 32 7.69 23.03 13.06
C LEU A 32 8.95 23.79 12.61
N ILE A 33 9.71 24.38 13.53
CA ILE A 33 10.88 25.19 13.17
C ILE A 33 12.02 24.30 12.66
N ALA A 34 12.34 23.24 13.41
CA ALA A 34 13.33 22.27 12.98
C ALA A 34 12.93 21.62 11.65
N TYR A 35 11.63 21.34 11.50
CA TYR A 35 11.09 20.79 10.27
C TYR A 35 11.22 21.75 9.08
N ALA A 36 10.90 23.03 9.27
CA ALA A 36 11.02 24.06 8.24
C ALA A 36 12.48 24.22 7.79
N PHE A 37 13.44 24.20 8.72
CA PHE A 37 14.86 24.21 8.39
C PHE A 37 15.26 23.03 7.50
N MET A 38 14.85 21.81 7.86
CA MET A 38 15.11 20.61 7.05
C MET A 38 14.45 20.69 5.67
N ALA A 39 13.23 21.22 5.59
CA ALA A 39 12.52 21.41 4.32
C ALA A 39 13.23 22.44 3.41
N VAL A 40 13.71 23.56 3.97
CA VAL A 40 14.51 24.55 3.23
C VAL A 40 15.80 23.92 2.73
N LEU A 41 16.49 23.13 3.57
CA LEU A 41 17.70 22.42 3.17
C LEU A 41 17.43 21.43 2.03
N LEU A 42 16.30 20.71 2.07
CA LEU A 42 15.88 19.83 0.96
C LEU A 42 15.64 20.62 -0.32
N ILE A 43 14.93 21.76 -0.25
CA ILE A 43 14.68 22.62 -1.42
C ILE A 43 16.00 23.13 -2.00
N ILE A 44 16.92 23.59 -1.16
CA ILE A 44 18.25 24.04 -1.59
C ILE A 44 18.97 22.88 -2.29
N ALA A 45 19.06 21.71 -1.65
CA ALA A 45 19.72 20.54 -2.22
C ALA A 45 19.09 20.09 -3.55
N ILE A 46 17.78 20.28 -3.71
CA ILE A 46 17.08 20.01 -4.95
C ILE A 46 17.44 21.06 -6.03
N SER A 47 17.42 22.35 -5.67
CA SER A 47 17.71 23.44 -6.60
C SER A 47 19.17 23.44 -7.08
N THR A 48 20.12 23.08 -6.21
CA THR A 48 21.55 23.02 -6.51
C THR A 48 21.98 21.68 -7.11
N LYS A 49 21.06 20.72 -7.30
CA LYS A 49 21.34 19.35 -7.78
C LYS A 49 22.36 18.61 -6.91
N THR A 50 22.42 18.91 -5.62
CA THR A 50 23.35 18.29 -4.66
C THR A 50 22.70 17.18 -3.84
N LEU A 51 21.39 16.97 -3.95
CA LEU A 51 20.73 15.81 -3.34
C LEU A 51 21.34 14.50 -3.90
N PRO A 52 21.98 13.67 -3.05
CA PRO A 52 22.72 12.51 -3.52
C PRO A 52 21.76 11.39 -3.95
N ASN A 53 22.10 10.71 -5.05
CA ASN A 53 21.37 9.53 -5.51
C ASN A 53 21.77 8.28 -4.70
N THR A 54 21.51 8.31 -3.40
CA THR A 54 21.85 7.26 -2.44
C THR A 54 20.68 7.03 -1.48
N MET A 55 20.77 5.98 -0.68
CA MET A 55 19.79 5.71 0.39
C MET A 55 19.61 6.92 1.31
N ILE A 56 20.68 7.63 1.66
CA ILE A 56 20.63 8.79 2.56
C ILE A 56 19.83 9.93 1.91
N GLY A 57 20.12 10.26 0.65
CA GLY A 57 19.39 11.31 -0.07
C GLY A 57 17.93 10.96 -0.27
N ALA A 58 17.62 9.70 -0.61
CA ALA A 58 16.26 9.23 -0.75
C ALA A 58 15.47 9.27 0.56
N ILE A 59 16.05 8.77 1.67
CA ILE A 59 15.41 8.81 2.99
C ILE A 59 15.12 10.26 3.36
N PHE A 60 16.11 11.16 3.26
CA PHE A 60 15.92 12.56 3.62
C PHE A 60 14.79 13.21 2.80
N ALA A 61 14.80 13.02 1.48
CA ALA A 61 13.79 13.59 0.60
C ALA A 61 12.39 13.00 0.86
N LEU A 62 12.27 11.67 0.91
CA LEU A 62 10.98 10.99 1.03
C LEU A 62 10.36 11.10 2.41
N VAL A 63 11.16 11.02 3.49
CA VAL A 63 10.67 11.17 4.87
C VAL A 63 10.14 12.58 5.08
N LEU A 64 10.90 13.61 4.66
CA LEU A 64 10.42 14.98 4.74
C LEU A 64 9.16 15.15 3.88
N MET A 65 9.23 14.98 2.57
CA MET A 65 8.05 15.17 1.70
C MET A 65 6.83 14.36 2.18
N GLY A 66 7.04 13.09 2.54
CA GLY A 66 6.00 12.22 3.04
C GLY A 66 5.33 12.77 4.30
N HIS A 67 6.09 13.19 5.31
CA HIS A 67 5.50 13.69 6.55
C HIS A 67 4.72 14.99 6.35
N VAL A 68 5.24 15.96 5.59
CA VAL A 68 4.51 17.23 5.36
C VAL A 68 3.27 17.00 4.51
N PHE A 69 3.35 16.22 3.44
CA PHE A 69 2.18 15.96 2.59
C PHE A 69 1.13 15.16 3.35
N TYR A 70 1.55 14.18 4.15
CA TYR A 70 0.61 13.42 4.97
C TYR A 70 -0.07 14.34 5.99
N TYR A 71 0.70 15.19 6.66
CA TYR A 71 0.18 16.17 7.62
C TYR A 71 -0.84 17.10 6.95
N LEU A 72 -0.53 17.67 5.78
CA LEU A 72 -1.44 18.51 5.02
C LEU A 72 -2.73 17.76 4.66
N GLY A 73 -2.63 16.57 4.09
CA GLY A 73 -3.80 15.76 3.71
C GLY A 73 -4.67 15.33 4.90
N ALA A 74 -4.06 15.12 6.06
CA ALA A 74 -4.78 14.81 7.30
C ALA A 74 -5.55 16.01 7.87
N HIS A 75 -5.16 17.25 7.54
CA HIS A 75 -5.80 18.48 8.03
C HIS A 75 -6.75 19.12 7.00
N LEU A 76 -6.63 18.80 5.71
CA LEU A 76 -7.53 19.31 4.67
C LEU A 76 -8.92 18.64 4.77
N PRO A 77 -10.04 19.40 4.91
CA PRO A 77 -11.36 18.84 5.16
C PRO A 77 -11.83 17.79 4.13
N ILE A 78 -11.61 18.02 2.84
CA ILE A 78 -12.06 17.10 1.79
C ILE A 78 -11.27 15.78 1.87
N PHE A 79 -9.95 15.85 2.02
CA PHE A 79 -9.11 14.67 2.14
C PHE A 79 -9.35 13.95 3.46
N ARG A 80 -9.47 14.67 4.57
CA ARG A 80 -9.77 14.15 5.90
C ARG A 80 -11.18 13.57 6.05
N SER A 81 -12.15 13.99 5.25
CA SER A 81 -13.53 13.48 5.37
C SER A 81 -13.90 12.48 4.29
N TYR A 82 -13.40 12.60 3.05
CA TYR A 82 -13.91 11.80 1.93
C TYR A 82 -12.86 10.96 1.18
N LEU A 83 -11.61 11.42 1.07
CA LEU A 83 -10.64 10.81 0.12
C LEU A 83 -9.59 9.91 0.76
N GLY A 84 -9.68 9.53 2.04
CA GLY A 84 -8.67 8.67 2.69
C GLY A 84 -7.47 9.41 3.32
N GLY A 85 -7.59 10.72 3.52
CA GLY A 85 -6.74 11.52 4.42
C GLY A 85 -5.33 11.76 3.90
N GLY A 86 -4.38 11.81 4.84
CA GLY A 86 -2.97 12.03 4.56
C GLY A 86 -2.40 11.04 3.55
N SER A 87 -2.80 9.76 3.62
CA SER A 87 -2.25 8.71 2.76
C SER A 87 -2.51 8.97 1.28
N VAL A 88 -3.77 9.25 0.94
CA VAL A 88 -4.18 9.47 -0.46
C VAL A 88 -3.67 10.81 -0.97
N PHE A 89 -3.71 11.85 -0.13
CA PHE A 89 -3.15 13.15 -0.48
C PHE A 89 -1.66 13.05 -0.81
N THR A 90 -0.86 12.35 0.01
CA THR A 90 0.58 12.19 -0.24
C THR A 90 0.85 11.53 -1.57
N ILE A 91 0.16 10.42 -1.87
CA ILE A 91 0.32 9.69 -3.13
C ILE A 91 -0.07 10.56 -4.34
N LEU A 92 -1.24 11.20 -4.28
CA LEU A 92 -1.76 12.00 -5.39
C LEU A 92 -0.93 13.25 -5.63
N LEU A 93 -0.57 13.96 -4.56
CA LEU A 93 0.22 15.18 -4.67
C LEU A 93 1.58 14.88 -5.29
N THR A 94 2.29 13.84 -4.84
CA THR A 94 3.59 13.51 -5.43
C THR A 94 3.47 13.08 -6.90
N ALA A 95 2.45 12.31 -7.26
CA ALA A 95 2.19 11.95 -8.65
C ALA A 95 1.88 13.18 -9.52
N ILE A 96 1.09 14.14 -9.02
CA ILE A 96 0.79 15.41 -9.71
C ILE A 96 2.06 16.25 -9.88
N LEU A 97 2.92 16.34 -8.86
CA LEU A 97 4.19 17.07 -8.94
C LEU A 97 5.11 16.52 -10.03
N VAL A 98 5.09 15.20 -10.25
CA VAL A 98 5.81 14.56 -11.37
C VAL A 98 5.13 14.87 -12.69
N ALA A 99 3.82 14.72 -12.79
CA ALA A 99 3.04 14.95 -14.01
C ALA A 99 3.12 16.40 -14.54
N THR A 100 3.26 17.35 -13.63
CA THR A 100 3.38 18.79 -13.94
C THR A 100 4.83 19.24 -14.17
N ASN A 101 5.80 18.31 -14.12
CA ASN A 101 7.24 18.57 -14.20
C ASN A 101 7.78 19.53 -13.13
N VAL A 102 7.06 19.72 -12.02
CA VAL A 102 7.54 20.49 -10.85
C VAL A 102 8.65 19.74 -10.15
N MET A 103 8.54 18.41 -10.06
CA MET A 103 9.58 17.56 -9.47
C MET A 103 10.69 17.27 -10.48
N PRO A 104 11.96 17.60 -10.20
CA PRO A 104 13.06 17.28 -11.11
C PRO A 104 13.22 15.78 -11.31
N LYS A 105 13.47 15.35 -12.56
CA LYS A 105 13.61 13.92 -12.92
C LYS A 105 14.62 13.17 -12.06
N TYR A 106 15.73 13.81 -11.69
CA TYR A 106 16.76 13.14 -10.89
C TYR A 106 16.29 12.84 -9.46
N VAL A 107 15.39 13.65 -8.87
CA VAL A 107 14.76 13.36 -7.57
C VAL A 107 13.83 12.15 -7.70
N VAL A 108 13.09 12.06 -8.82
CA VAL A 108 12.27 10.88 -9.14
C VAL A 108 13.14 9.64 -9.31
N THR A 109 14.30 9.76 -9.97
CA THR A 109 15.28 8.67 -10.08
C THR A 109 15.79 8.23 -8.71
N THR A 110 16.12 9.17 -7.82
CA THR A 110 16.54 8.84 -6.45
C THR A 110 15.44 8.17 -5.64
N ALA A 111 14.21 8.66 -5.73
CA ALA A 111 13.05 8.04 -5.10
C ALA A 111 12.81 6.61 -5.63
N SER A 112 12.79 6.43 -6.96
CA SER A 112 12.60 5.13 -7.59
C SER A 112 13.74 4.16 -7.28
N GLY A 113 14.98 4.65 -7.28
CA GLY A 113 16.17 3.88 -6.93
C GLY A 113 16.12 3.34 -5.50
N PHE A 114 15.57 4.09 -4.55
CA PHE A 114 15.37 3.60 -3.18
C PHE A 114 14.17 2.67 -3.03
N ILE A 115 13.01 3.06 -3.56
CA ILE A 115 11.78 2.27 -3.42
C ILE A 115 11.90 0.92 -4.14
N ASN A 116 12.35 0.94 -5.39
CA ASN A 116 12.35 -0.23 -6.27
C ASN A 116 13.76 -0.83 -6.43
N GLY A 117 14.79 0.01 -6.61
CA GLY A 117 16.15 -0.46 -6.90
C GLY A 117 16.84 -1.12 -5.70
N MET A 118 16.81 -0.46 -4.54
CA MET A 118 17.32 -0.98 -3.27
C MET A 118 16.30 -1.87 -2.53
N ASP A 119 15.13 -2.09 -3.13
CA ASP A 119 14.04 -2.90 -2.59
C ASP A 119 13.55 -2.48 -1.19
N PHE A 120 13.52 -1.17 -0.93
CA PHE A 120 12.93 -0.66 0.33
C PHE A 120 11.46 -1.03 0.46
N LEU A 121 10.72 -1.02 -0.66
CA LEU A 121 9.35 -1.51 -0.71
C LEU A 121 9.26 -2.96 -0.23
N GLY A 122 10.19 -3.80 -0.66
CA GLY A 122 10.20 -5.20 -0.27
C GLY A 122 10.52 -5.40 1.20
N LEU A 123 11.55 -4.73 1.70
CA LEU A 123 11.85 -4.70 3.13
C LEU A 123 10.62 -4.28 3.94
N TYR A 124 9.92 -3.21 3.51
CA TYR A 124 8.71 -2.76 4.15
C TYR A 124 7.64 -3.85 4.16
N ILE A 125 7.27 -4.41 3.01
CA ILE A 125 6.23 -5.44 2.92
C ILE A 125 6.56 -6.67 3.79
N VAL A 126 7.79 -7.18 3.74
CA VAL A 126 8.20 -8.35 4.52
C VAL A 126 8.12 -8.09 6.02
N SER A 127 8.64 -6.94 6.46
CA SER A 127 8.61 -6.55 7.88
C SER A 127 7.18 -6.53 8.42
N LEU A 128 6.26 -6.03 7.60
CA LEU A 128 4.85 -5.92 7.93
C LEU A 128 4.11 -7.26 7.89
N ILE A 129 4.33 -8.09 6.88
CA ILE A 129 3.75 -9.44 6.80
C ILE A 129 4.19 -10.23 8.03
N ALA A 130 5.49 -10.25 8.32
CA ALA A 130 6.03 -11.01 9.44
C ALA A 130 5.47 -10.48 10.78
N SER A 131 5.52 -9.17 11.00
CA SER A 131 4.97 -8.55 12.22
C SER A 131 3.47 -8.82 12.40
N SER A 132 2.65 -8.66 11.36
CA SER A 132 1.19 -8.90 11.46
C SER A 132 0.84 -10.37 11.69
N LEU A 133 1.52 -11.33 11.04
CA LEU A 133 1.26 -12.76 11.20
C LEU A 133 1.73 -13.29 12.56
N PHE A 134 2.92 -12.90 13.02
CA PHE A 134 3.43 -13.35 14.32
C PHE A 134 2.66 -12.74 15.50
N LYS A 135 2.03 -11.57 15.31
CA LYS A 135 1.16 -10.92 16.31
C LYS A 135 -0.12 -11.70 16.58
N MET A 136 -0.61 -12.50 15.63
CA MET A 136 -1.82 -13.32 15.79
C MET A 136 -1.54 -14.59 16.60
N ASP A 137 -2.52 -15.12 17.30
CA ASP A 137 -2.43 -16.49 17.79
C ASP A 137 -2.58 -17.49 16.62
N ARG A 138 -2.08 -18.71 16.84
CA ARG A 138 -1.98 -19.74 15.80
C ARG A 138 -3.36 -20.20 15.29
N LYS A 139 -4.35 -20.29 16.18
CA LYS A 139 -5.69 -20.80 15.84
C LYS A 139 -6.45 -19.75 15.04
N MET A 140 -6.40 -18.49 15.49
CA MET A 140 -6.99 -17.35 14.78
C MET A 140 -6.37 -17.20 13.39
N LEU A 141 -5.05 -17.31 13.25
CA LEU A 141 -4.38 -17.21 11.96
C LEU A 141 -4.91 -18.24 10.94
N LEU A 142 -4.92 -19.53 11.31
CA LEU A 142 -5.38 -20.58 10.40
C LEU A 142 -6.86 -20.45 10.06
N LYS A 143 -7.69 -20.16 11.07
CA LYS A 143 -9.14 -19.95 10.89
C LYS A 143 -9.43 -18.76 9.98
N ALA A 144 -8.69 -17.65 10.15
CA ALA A 144 -8.82 -16.47 9.33
C ALA A 144 -8.41 -16.75 7.88
N ALA A 145 -7.26 -17.41 7.66
CA ALA A 145 -6.78 -17.73 6.31
C ALA A 145 -7.76 -18.61 5.53
N VAL A 146 -8.29 -19.67 6.14
CA VAL A 146 -9.25 -20.60 5.51
C VAL A 146 -10.56 -19.91 5.12
N ARG A 147 -11.00 -18.91 5.89
CA ARG A 147 -12.21 -18.13 5.58
C ARG A 147 -11.94 -17.00 4.58
N PHE A 148 -10.76 -16.42 4.63
CA PHE A 148 -10.37 -15.28 3.79
C PHE A 148 -10.09 -15.66 2.34
N LEU A 149 -9.33 -16.74 2.09
CA LEU A 149 -8.91 -17.11 0.73
C LEU A 149 -10.09 -17.40 -0.21
N PRO A 150 -11.14 -18.15 0.19
CA PRO A 150 -12.32 -18.33 -0.65
C PRO A 150 -13.01 -17.00 -0.98
N VAL A 151 -13.15 -16.11 0.01
CA VAL A 151 -13.75 -14.79 -0.21
C VAL A 151 -12.94 -14.00 -1.23
N ALA A 152 -11.61 -13.96 -1.10
CA ALA A 152 -10.72 -13.30 -2.04
C ALA A 152 -10.90 -13.81 -3.47
N PHE A 153 -10.77 -15.11 -3.70
CA PHE A 153 -10.74 -15.67 -5.06
C PHE A 153 -12.12 -15.70 -5.71
N ILE A 154 -13.18 -16.01 -4.96
CA ILE A 154 -14.55 -15.99 -5.50
C ILE A 154 -14.95 -14.56 -5.84
N SER A 155 -14.56 -13.56 -5.03
CA SER A 155 -14.84 -12.16 -5.33
C SER A 155 -14.18 -11.70 -6.63
N MET A 156 -12.93 -12.10 -6.85
CA MET A 156 -12.21 -11.80 -8.10
C MET A 156 -12.91 -12.44 -9.30
N ALA A 157 -13.27 -13.72 -9.22
CA ALA A 157 -13.94 -14.44 -10.30
C ALA A 157 -15.30 -13.82 -10.65
N LEU A 158 -16.15 -13.56 -9.65
CA LEU A 158 -17.46 -12.94 -9.88
C LEU A 158 -17.34 -11.51 -10.41
N THR A 159 -16.35 -10.75 -9.93
CA THR A 159 -16.07 -9.40 -10.45
C THR A 159 -15.67 -9.43 -11.92
N ALA A 160 -14.84 -10.39 -12.35
CA ALA A 160 -14.48 -10.54 -13.75
C ALA A 160 -15.71 -10.76 -14.65
N VAL A 161 -16.66 -11.59 -14.19
CA VAL A 161 -17.92 -11.82 -14.90
C VAL A 161 -18.75 -10.53 -14.99
N VAL A 162 -18.89 -9.79 -13.89
CA VAL A 162 -19.63 -8.51 -13.88
C VAL A 162 -19.01 -7.50 -14.86
N ILE A 163 -17.68 -7.36 -14.87
CA ILE A 163 -16.97 -6.49 -15.81
C ILE A 163 -17.21 -6.92 -17.25
N GLY A 164 -17.17 -8.24 -17.52
CA GLY A 164 -17.47 -8.79 -18.84
C GLY A 164 -18.88 -8.44 -19.32
N ILE A 165 -19.89 -8.62 -18.45
CA ILE A 165 -21.30 -8.29 -18.76
C ILE A 165 -21.45 -6.80 -19.06
N VAL A 166 -20.90 -5.93 -18.20
CA VAL A 166 -20.96 -4.48 -18.46
C VAL A 166 -20.20 -4.11 -19.73
N GLY A 167 -19.11 -4.79 -20.04
CA GLY A 167 -18.38 -4.64 -21.29
C GLY A 167 -19.25 -4.84 -22.53
N VAL A 168 -20.16 -5.83 -22.50
CA VAL A 168 -21.16 -6.03 -23.56
C VAL A 168 -22.14 -4.87 -23.61
N ILE A 169 -22.68 -4.47 -22.45
CA ILE A 169 -23.70 -3.42 -22.36
C ILE A 169 -23.20 -2.08 -22.93
N ILE A 170 -21.94 -1.72 -22.67
CA ILE A 170 -21.36 -0.44 -23.11
C ILE A 170 -20.63 -0.53 -24.46
N GLY A 171 -20.66 -1.70 -25.13
CA GLY A 171 -20.19 -1.87 -26.51
C GLY A 171 -18.69 -2.14 -26.71
N VAL A 172 -17.92 -2.45 -25.65
CA VAL A 172 -16.51 -2.91 -25.78
C VAL A 172 -16.37 -4.43 -25.91
N GLY A 173 -17.42 -5.17 -25.55
CA GLY A 173 -17.46 -6.63 -25.65
C GLY A 173 -16.94 -7.35 -24.40
N PHE A 174 -17.46 -8.57 -24.20
CA PHE A 174 -17.16 -9.41 -23.03
C PHE A 174 -15.66 -9.75 -22.94
N ASN A 175 -15.08 -10.20 -24.06
CA ASN A 175 -13.70 -10.68 -24.08
C ASN A 175 -12.70 -9.57 -23.79
N TYR A 176 -12.90 -8.41 -24.42
CA TYR A 176 -12.03 -7.26 -24.21
C TYR A 176 -12.08 -6.78 -22.75
N ALA A 177 -13.29 -6.65 -22.19
CA ALA A 177 -13.47 -6.21 -20.82
C ALA A 177 -12.83 -7.17 -19.81
N ILE A 178 -12.88 -8.49 -20.03
CA ILE A 178 -12.19 -9.43 -19.15
C ILE A 178 -10.67 -9.36 -19.33
N LEU A 179 -10.17 -9.53 -20.55
CA LEU A 179 -8.73 -9.68 -20.80
C LEU A 179 -7.95 -8.38 -20.57
N TYR A 180 -8.51 -7.23 -20.94
CA TYR A 180 -7.79 -5.95 -20.89
C TYR A 180 -8.18 -5.07 -19.69
N ILE A 181 -9.27 -5.38 -18.98
CA ILE A 181 -9.69 -4.64 -17.78
C ILE A 181 -9.68 -5.52 -16.52
N ALA A 182 -10.49 -6.58 -16.47
CA ALA A 182 -10.64 -7.38 -15.25
C ALA A 182 -9.31 -8.05 -14.84
N MET A 183 -8.69 -8.81 -15.74
CA MET A 183 -7.47 -9.56 -15.44
C MET A 183 -6.31 -8.64 -15.04
N PRO A 184 -6.01 -7.54 -15.75
CA PRO A 184 -4.90 -6.67 -15.38
C PRO A 184 -5.06 -6.03 -14.00
N ILE A 185 -6.25 -5.54 -13.65
CA ILE A 185 -6.50 -4.93 -12.33
C ILE A 185 -6.26 -5.97 -11.21
N MET A 186 -6.61 -7.24 -11.47
CA MET A 186 -6.52 -8.33 -10.50
C MET A 186 -5.21 -9.14 -10.55
N ALA A 187 -4.29 -8.86 -11.49
CA ALA A 187 -3.10 -9.68 -11.77
C ALA A 187 -1.98 -9.56 -10.71
N GLY A 188 -2.15 -8.76 -9.66
CA GLY A 188 -1.14 -8.61 -8.60
C GLY A 188 -0.05 -7.57 -8.90
N GLY A 189 -0.39 -6.53 -9.68
CA GLY A 189 0.44 -5.35 -9.94
C GLY A 189 1.29 -5.42 -11.21
N VAL A 190 2.32 -4.59 -11.30
CA VAL A 190 3.12 -4.44 -12.52
C VAL A 190 4.08 -5.61 -12.74
N GLY A 191 5.14 -5.72 -11.91
CA GLY A 191 6.22 -6.68 -12.16
C GLY A 191 5.81 -8.15 -12.02
N ALA A 192 4.89 -8.45 -11.11
CA ALA A 192 4.40 -9.82 -10.86
C ALA A 192 3.08 -10.15 -11.58
N GLY A 193 2.44 -9.15 -12.21
CA GLY A 193 1.11 -9.28 -12.79
C GLY A 193 1.10 -8.94 -14.26
N ILE A 194 0.94 -7.67 -14.62
CA ILE A 194 0.74 -7.31 -16.03
C ILE A 194 1.96 -7.57 -16.93
N VAL A 195 3.18 -7.58 -16.39
CA VAL A 195 4.40 -7.93 -17.15
C VAL A 195 4.40 -9.39 -17.60
N PRO A 196 4.23 -10.39 -16.71
CA PRO A 196 4.05 -11.77 -17.16
C PRO A 196 2.74 -11.97 -17.94
N LEU A 197 1.65 -11.30 -17.56
CA LEU A 197 0.36 -11.39 -18.27
C LEU A 197 0.48 -10.94 -19.74
N SER A 198 1.22 -9.87 -20.01
CA SER A 198 1.44 -9.40 -21.38
C SER A 198 2.24 -10.41 -22.20
N GLY A 199 3.19 -11.11 -21.58
CA GLY A 199 3.90 -12.23 -22.20
C GLY A 199 2.99 -13.41 -22.54
N ILE A 200 2.08 -13.77 -21.62
CA ILE A 200 1.09 -14.85 -21.82
C ILE A 200 0.19 -14.52 -23.01
N TYR A 201 -0.37 -13.30 -23.06
CA TYR A 201 -1.24 -12.88 -24.16
C TYR A 201 -0.48 -12.77 -25.48
N ALA A 202 0.75 -12.25 -25.45
CA ALA A 202 1.60 -12.11 -26.63
C ALA A 202 1.88 -13.46 -27.28
N HIS A 203 2.22 -14.45 -26.45
CA HIS A 203 2.43 -15.81 -26.91
C HIS A 203 1.15 -16.42 -27.50
N ALA A 204 0.00 -16.24 -26.83
CA ALA A 204 -1.27 -16.77 -27.30
C ALA A 204 -1.78 -16.10 -28.59
N MET A 205 -1.51 -14.80 -28.80
CA MET A 205 -1.99 -14.01 -29.93
C MET A 205 -0.97 -13.86 -31.07
N GLY A 206 0.28 -14.31 -30.89
CA GLY A 206 1.34 -14.16 -31.90
C GLY A 206 1.80 -12.72 -32.13
N VAL A 207 1.69 -11.85 -31.12
CA VAL A 207 2.06 -10.42 -31.19
C VAL A 207 3.15 -10.08 -30.17
N GLY A 208 3.74 -8.89 -30.25
CA GLY A 208 4.75 -8.43 -29.30
C GLY A 208 4.19 -8.07 -27.91
N SER A 209 4.86 -8.50 -26.84
CA SER A 209 4.47 -8.23 -25.44
C SER A 209 4.41 -6.75 -25.09
N ALA A 210 5.28 -5.92 -25.65
CA ALA A 210 5.30 -4.48 -25.38
C ALA A 210 3.99 -3.77 -25.75
N GLY A 211 3.39 -4.14 -26.89
CA GLY A 211 2.12 -3.56 -27.35
C GLY A 211 0.92 -4.03 -26.54
N ILE A 212 1.00 -5.18 -25.88
CA ILE A 212 -0.01 -5.63 -24.93
C ILE A 212 0.19 -4.93 -23.59
N LEU A 213 1.42 -4.90 -23.09
CA LEU A 213 1.76 -4.28 -21.81
C LEU A 213 1.30 -2.82 -21.77
N SER A 214 1.49 -2.06 -22.85
CA SER A 214 1.03 -0.67 -22.94
C SER A 214 -0.49 -0.52 -22.82
N LYS A 215 -1.27 -1.55 -23.15
CA LYS A 215 -2.73 -1.58 -22.95
C LYS A 215 -3.12 -1.99 -21.53
N LEU A 216 -2.33 -2.86 -20.87
CA LEU A 216 -2.63 -3.34 -19.52
C LEU A 216 -2.21 -2.34 -18.43
N PHE A 217 -1.15 -1.57 -18.69
CA PHE A 217 -0.53 -0.67 -17.72
C PHE A 217 -1.49 0.42 -17.17
N PRO A 218 -2.23 1.15 -18.02
CA PRO A 218 -3.15 2.18 -17.53
C PRO A 218 -4.25 1.60 -16.64
N THR A 219 -4.70 0.38 -16.93
CA THR A 219 -5.74 -0.32 -16.16
C THR A 219 -5.31 -0.55 -14.72
N VAL A 220 -4.06 -0.96 -14.49
CA VAL A 220 -3.51 -1.15 -13.14
C VAL A 220 -3.40 0.17 -12.40
N ILE A 221 -2.96 1.25 -13.07
CA ILE A 221 -2.84 2.57 -12.44
C ILE A 221 -4.22 3.08 -12.00
N LEU A 222 -5.21 3.06 -12.89
CA LEU A 222 -6.55 3.57 -12.59
C LEU A 222 -7.23 2.72 -11.52
N GLY A 223 -7.18 1.39 -11.66
CA GLY A 223 -7.71 0.46 -10.67
C GLY A 223 -7.11 0.69 -9.28
N ASN A 224 -5.79 0.84 -9.20
CA ASN A 224 -5.09 1.15 -7.96
C ASN A 224 -5.54 2.49 -7.34
N LEU A 225 -5.63 3.55 -8.15
CA LEU A 225 -6.07 4.86 -7.65
C LEU A 225 -7.49 4.80 -7.10
N LEU A 226 -8.41 4.19 -7.84
CA LEU A 226 -9.80 4.04 -7.42
C LEU A 226 -9.92 3.13 -6.18
N ALA A 227 -9.10 2.08 -6.08
CA ALA A 227 -9.08 1.20 -4.92
C ALA A 227 -8.63 1.95 -3.65
N ILE A 228 -7.58 2.76 -3.76
CA ILE A 228 -7.06 3.59 -2.67
C ILE A 228 -8.13 4.58 -2.16
N ILE A 229 -8.76 5.33 -3.07
CA ILE A 229 -9.81 6.29 -2.72
C ILE A 229 -11.00 5.56 -2.09
N SER A 230 -11.44 4.45 -2.71
CA SER A 230 -12.59 3.69 -2.24
C SER A 230 -12.35 3.07 -0.87
N ALA A 231 -11.12 2.64 -0.56
CA ALA A 231 -10.77 2.08 0.74
C ALA A 231 -10.86 3.14 1.85
N GLY A 232 -10.37 4.34 1.58
CA GLY A 232 -10.53 5.49 2.48
C GLY A 232 -11.99 5.88 2.67
N LEU A 233 -12.77 5.90 1.59
CA LEU A 233 -14.20 6.23 1.63
C LEU A 233 -15.01 5.19 2.40
N ILE A 234 -14.87 3.90 2.08
CA ILE A 234 -15.56 2.78 2.76
C ILE A 234 -15.21 2.76 4.25
N SER A 235 -13.93 2.94 4.61
CA SER A 235 -13.50 2.99 6.01
C SER A 235 -14.25 4.05 6.81
N ARG A 236 -14.48 5.22 6.21
CA ARG A 236 -15.15 6.35 6.86
C ARG A 236 -16.66 6.25 6.85
N ILE A 237 -17.26 5.94 5.71
CA ILE A 237 -18.72 5.79 5.59
C ILE A 237 -19.22 4.74 6.59
N PHE A 238 -18.50 3.63 6.73
CA PHE A 238 -18.89 2.54 7.60
C PHE A 238 -18.16 2.55 8.95
N LYS A 239 -17.61 3.70 9.38
CA LYS A 239 -16.84 3.79 10.63
C LYS A 239 -17.65 3.27 11.83
N ASP A 240 -18.90 3.68 11.96
CA ASP A 240 -19.76 3.33 13.10
C ASP A 240 -20.70 2.15 12.80
N SER A 241 -20.48 1.44 11.68
CA SER A 241 -21.30 0.30 11.28
C SER A 241 -20.93 -0.95 12.06
N LYS A 242 -21.94 -1.77 12.42
CA LYS A 242 -21.74 -3.12 12.99
C LYS A 242 -20.97 -4.08 12.06
N GLY A 243 -20.85 -3.73 10.79
CA GLY A 243 -20.07 -4.46 9.79
C GLY A 243 -18.58 -4.12 9.77
N ASN A 244 -18.13 -3.18 10.60
CA ASN A 244 -16.74 -2.75 10.72
C ASN A 244 -16.06 -3.44 11.90
N GLY A 245 -14.99 -4.16 11.63
CA GLY A 245 -14.15 -4.85 12.60
C GLY A 245 -13.04 -3.97 13.18
N HIS A 246 -12.90 -2.72 12.75
CA HIS A 246 -11.87 -1.78 13.20
C HIS A 246 -10.45 -2.35 13.09
N GLY A 247 -10.19 -3.10 12.02
CA GLY A 247 -8.92 -3.79 11.80
C GLY A 247 -8.90 -5.25 12.26
N GLU A 248 -9.96 -5.80 12.83
CA GLU A 248 -10.12 -7.24 13.05
C GLU A 248 -10.84 -7.89 11.87
N ILE A 249 -10.28 -8.99 11.36
CA ILE A 249 -10.84 -9.65 10.16
C ILE A 249 -11.98 -10.62 10.50
N LEU A 250 -11.92 -11.29 11.65
CA LEU A 250 -12.89 -12.30 12.10
C LEU A 250 -13.95 -11.69 13.02
N ARG A 251 -15.21 -12.06 12.82
CA ARG A 251 -16.32 -11.58 13.67
C ARG A 251 -16.41 -12.37 14.98
N GLY A 252 -16.62 -11.65 16.07
CA GLY A 252 -16.93 -12.24 17.39
C GLY A 252 -15.72 -12.67 18.22
N GLU A 253 -14.50 -12.34 17.81
CA GLU A 253 -13.27 -12.68 18.57
C GLU A 253 -12.66 -11.50 19.32
N ARG A 254 -13.36 -10.35 19.35
CA ARG A 254 -12.94 -9.14 20.10
C ARG A 254 -12.78 -9.40 21.61
N GLU A 255 -13.44 -10.42 22.14
CA GLU A 255 -13.35 -10.83 23.56
C GLU A 255 -12.15 -11.75 23.87
N GLU A 256 -11.53 -12.39 22.87
CA GLU A 256 -10.37 -13.29 23.06
C GLU A 256 -9.02 -12.65 22.70
N ALA A 257 -9.02 -11.45 22.12
CA ALA A 257 -7.80 -10.65 22.00
C ALA A 257 -7.39 -10.12 23.38
N ALA A 258 -6.90 -11.03 24.23
CA ALA A 258 -6.18 -10.71 25.45
C ALA A 258 -5.24 -9.55 25.12
N ALA A 259 -5.34 -8.48 25.90
CA ALA A 259 -4.53 -7.27 25.74
C ALA A 259 -3.09 -7.69 25.48
N ALA A 260 -2.67 -7.64 24.21
CA ALA A 260 -1.35 -8.08 23.82
C ALA A 260 -0.39 -7.22 24.63
N GLU A 261 0.40 -7.85 25.51
CA GLU A 261 1.35 -7.13 26.34
C GLU A 261 2.13 -6.16 25.46
N GLU A 262 2.14 -4.90 25.87
CA GLU A 262 2.80 -3.86 25.11
C GLU A 262 4.31 -4.17 25.13
N ILE A 263 4.80 -4.70 24.01
CA ILE A 263 6.20 -5.12 23.88
C ILE A 263 7.07 -3.87 24.04
N LYS A 264 7.79 -3.79 25.15
CA LYS A 264 8.68 -2.66 25.44
C LYS A 264 9.76 -2.57 24.36
N PRO A 265 10.00 -1.39 23.76
CA PRO A 265 11.04 -1.24 22.76
C PRO A 265 12.42 -1.62 23.30
N ASP A 266 13.10 -2.54 22.62
CA ASP A 266 14.46 -2.96 22.92
C ASP A 266 15.30 -2.96 21.63
N TYR A 267 16.46 -2.29 21.66
CA TYR A 267 17.28 -2.06 20.46
C TYR A 267 17.89 -3.35 19.90
N VAL A 268 18.23 -4.31 20.76
CA VAL A 268 18.79 -5.59 20.31
C VAL A 268 17.70 -6.45 19.69
N GLN A 269 16.52 -6.51 20.30
CA GLN A 269 15.36 -7.21 19.75
C GLN A 269 14.92 -6.63 18.40
N LEU A 270 15.01 -5.31 18.20
CA LEU A 270 14.77 -4.71 16.88
C LEU A 270 15.70 -5.27 15.81
N GLY A 271 17.00 -5.39 16.12
CA GLY A 271 18.00 -5.99 15.22
C GLY A 271 17.72 -7.46 14.94
N VAL A 272 17.31 -8.23 15.96
CA VAL A 272 16.90 -9.62 15.80
C VAL A 272 15.66 -9.73 14.90
N GLY A 273 14.67 -8.86 15.10
CA GLY A 273 13.46 -8.81 14.29
C GLY A 273 13.74 -8.53 12.81
N LEU A 274 14.66 -7.59 12.53
CA LEU A 274 15.15 -7.33 11.17
C LEU A 274 15.76 -8.58 10.54
N MET A 275 16.68 -9.25 11.26
CA MET A 275 17.36 -10.44 10.74
C MET A 275 16.37 -11.57 10.42
N ILE A 276 15.37 -11.80 11.26
CA ILE A 276 14.35 -12.83 11.03
C ILE A 276 13.44 -12.46 9.87
N ALA A 277 13.01 -11.19 9.76
CA ALA A 277 12.20 -10.74 8.63
C ALA A 277 12.96 -10.97 7.29
N VAL A 278 14.23 -10.56 7.23
CA VAL A 278 15.08 -10.76 6.04
C VAL A 278 15.35 -12.25 5.79
N MET A 279 15.51 -13.08 6.82
CA MET A 279 15.62 -14.54 6.65
C MET A 279 14.40 -15.12 5.93
N PHE A 280 13.18 -14.73 6.28
CA PHE A 280 11.98 -15.20 5.57
C PHE A 280 11.94 -14.72 4.11
N PHE A 281 12.42 -13.51 3.82
CA PHE A 281 12.58 -13.05 2.45
C PHE A 281 13.56 -13.93 1.66
N MET A 282 14.70 -14.29 2.26
CA MET A 282 15.67 -15.20 1.65
C MET A 282 15.06 -16.58 1.37
N ILE A 283 14.30 -17.15 2.31
CA ILE A 283 13.58 -18.41 2.09
C ILE A 283 12.63 -18.29 0.90
N GLY A 284 11.83 -17.22 0.84
CA GLY A 284 10.86 -17.03 -0.24
C GLY A 284 11.49 -16.85 -1.62
N THR A 285 12.63 -16.13 -1.70
CA THR A 285 13.36 -15.97 -2.97
C THR A 285 14.07 -17.25 -3.39
N MET A 286 14.58 -18.06 -2.46
CA MET A 286 15.13 -19.38 -2.76
C MET A 286 14.05 -20.33 -3.29
N LEU A 287 12.87 -20.36 -2.67
CA LEU A 287 11.74 -21.17 -3.14
C LEU A 287 11.21 -20.70 -4.51
N ASN A 288 11.17 -19.39 -4.75
CA ASN A 288 10.83 -18.86 -6.07
C ASN A 288 11.80 -19.31 -7.17
N LYS A 289 13.11 -19.45 -6.89
CA LYS A 289 14.06 -20.01 -7.87
C LYS A 289 13.76 -21.46 -8.22
N VAL A 290 13.27 -22.25 -7.26
CA VAL A 290 12.87 -23.65 -7.48
C VAL A 290 11.52 -23.73 -8.21
N PHE A 291 10.60 -22.81 -7.90
CA PHE A 291 9.26 -22.75 -8.49
C PHE A 291 8.97 -21.35 -9.08
N PRO A 292 9.51 -21.04 -10.28
CA PRO A 292 9.48 -19.69 -10.85
C PRO A 292 8.08 -19.12 -11.11
N GLY A 293 7.08 -19.99 -11.27
CA GLY A 293 5.69 -19.59 -11.52
C GLY A 293 4.96 -18.99 -10.31
N ILE A 294 5.53 -19.07 -9.10
CA ILE A 294 4.92 -18.56 -7.87
C ILE A 294 5.75 -17.39 -7.34
N ASN A 295 5.10 -16.25 -7.09
CA ASN A 295 5.78 -15.05 -6.60
C ASN A 295 6.49 -15.29 -5.25
N ALA A 296 7.71 -14.78 -5.08
CA ALA A 296 8.49 -14.91 -3.85
C ALA A 296 7.71 -14.51 -2.58
N TYR A 297 6.90 -13.45 -2.63
CA TYR A 297 6.08 -13.02 -1.49
C TYR A 297 5.02 -14.04 -1.07
N ALA A 298 4.49 -14.84 -2.01
CA ALA A 298 3.57 -15.92 -1.65
C ALA A 298 4.31 -17.01 -0.83
N PHE A 299 5.56 -17.33 -1.20
CA PHE A 299 6.40 -18.23 -0.40
C PHE A 299 6.77 -17.64 0.95
N ILE A 300 7.10 -16.35 1.03
CA ILE A 300 7.36 -15.67 2.31
C ILE A 300 6.17 -15.84 3.26
N ILE A 301 4.96 -15.54 2.78
CA ILE A 301 3.74 -15.67 3.57
C ILE A 301 3.53 -17.12 4.00
N LEU A 302 3.64 -18.08 3.07
CA LEU A 302 3.47 -19.50 3.36
C LEU A 302 4.49 -19.97 4.40
N SER A 303 5.77 -19.62 4.26
CA SER A 303 6.81 -19.98 5.21
C SER A 303 6.51 -19.42 6.61
N ILE A 304 6.11 -18.15 6.72
CA ILE A 304 5.76 -17.55 8.02
C ILE A 304 4.53 -18.24 8.63
N VAL A 305 3.49 -18.48 7.84
CA VAL A 305 2.27 -19.17 8.29
C VAL A 305 2.59 -20.58 8.78
N LEU A 306 3.41 -21.34 8.05
CA LEU A 306 3.84 -22.67 8.46
C LEU A 306 4.68 -22.64 9.74
N THR A 307 5.68 -21.74 9.81
CA THR A 307 6.49 -21.56 11.03
C THR A 307 5.60 -21.24 12.24
N LYS A 308 4.63 -20.36 12.08
CA LYS A 308 3.67 -20.00 13.15
C LYS A 308 2.75 -21.16 13.48
N ALA A 309 2.20 -21.86 12.49
CA ALA A 309 1.26 -22.98 12.68
C ALA A 309 1.91 -24.15 13.42
N PHE A 310 3.13 -24.53 13.04
CA PHE A 310 3.91 -25.58 13.71
C PHE A 310 4.55 -25.10 15.02
N GLY A 311 4.58 -23.80 15.25
CA GLY A 311 5.12 -23.23 16.48
C GLY A 311 6.62 -23.32 16.62
N LEU A 312 7.33 -23.26 15.50
CA LEU A 312 8.78 -23.46 15.44
C LEU A 312 9.56 -22.26 16.02
N LEU A 313 8.93 -21.09 16.14
CA LEU A 313 9.58 -19.86 16.57
C LEU A 313 9.24 -19.54 18.04
N PRO A 314 10.23 -19.48 18.95
CA PRO A 314 10.03 -19.04 20.33
C PRO A 314 9.46 -17.62 20.44
N LYS A 315 8.74 -17.34 21.53
CA LYS A 315 8.03 -16.07 21.76
C LYS A 315 8.92 -14.83 21.64
N TYR A 316 10.14 -14.88 22.19
CA TYR A 316 11.14 -13.82 22.06
C TYR A 316 11.37 -13.35 20.61
N TYR A 317 11.47 -14.30 19.69
CA TYR A 317 11.71 -14.01 18.28
C TYR A 317 10.45 -13.52 17.57
N GLU A 318 9.28 -14.04 17.94
CA GLU A 318 8.00 -13.49 17.48
C GLU A 318 7.88 -12.01 17.87
N ASP A 319 8.14 -11.69 19.14
CA ASP A 319 8.06 -10.34 19.69
C ASP A 319 9.08 -9.40 19.05
N SER A 320 10.31 -9.89 18.80
CA SER A 320 11.35 -9.16 18.07
C SER A 320 10.88 -8.76 16.66
N VAL A 321 10.29 -9.69 15.90
CA VAL A 321 9.76 -9.43 14.55
C VAL A 321 8.59 -8.45 14.59
N ILE A 322 7.69 -8.62 15.57
CA ILE A 322 6.56 -7.71 15.78
C ILE A 322 7.07 -6.29 16.00
N MET A 323 8.04 -6.13 16.90
CA MET A 323 8.64 -4.84 17.26
C MET A 323 9.31 -4.16 16.06
N PHE A 324 10.13 -4.89 15.31
CA PHE A 324 10.79 -4.35 14.12
C PHE A 324 9.77 -3.88 13.07
N GLY A 325 8.75 -4.67 12.77
CA GLY A 325 7.71 -4.27 11.82
C GLY A 325 6.94 -3.01 12.28
N GLN A 326 6.70 -2.86 13.59
CA GLN A 326 6.06 -1.63 14.10
C GLN A 326 6.94 -0.39 13.90
N VAL A 327 8.26 -0.49 14.05
CA VAL A 327 9.18 0.62 13.78
C VAL A 327 9.10 1.02 12.31
N ILE A 328 9.08 0.05 11.40
CA ILE A 328 8.97 0.30 9.96
C ILE A 328 7.63 0.99 9.61
N VAL A 329 6.49 0.47 10.09
CA VAL A 329 5.17 1.09 9.84
C VAL A 329 5.11 2.51 10.41
N LYS A 330 5.45 2.69 11.69
CA LYS A 330 5.24 3.97 12.39
C LYS A 330 6.08 5.11 11.82
N ASN A 331 7.27 4.81 11.30
CA ASN A 331 8.20 5.84 10.85
C ASN A 331 8.27 5.99 9.33
N MET A 332 8.17 4.88 8.58
CA MET A 332 8.50 4.90 7.15
C MET A 332 7.30 4.86 6.21
N THR A 333 6.08 4.69 6.73
CA THR A 333 4.87 4.63 5.87
C THR A 333 4.70 5.88 5.02
N HIS A 334 4.88 7.08 5.60
CA HIS A 334 4.70 8.32 4.85
C HIS A 334 5.73 8.49 3.74
N ALA A 335 6.99 8.09 4.01
CA ALA A 335 8.06 8.09 3.02
C ALA A 335 7.76 7.12 1.88
N LEU A 336 7.28 5.92 2.20
CA LEU A 336 6.88 4.93 1.22
C LEU A 336 5.73 5.44 0.34
N LEU A 337 4.70 6.06 0.93
CA LEU A 337 3.57 6.62 0.18
C LEU A 337 4.02 7.74 -0.77
N ALA A 338 4.92 8.62 -0.33
CA ALA A 338 5.51 9.64 -1.19
C ALA A 338 6.30 9.01 -2.35
N GLY A 339 7.14 8.01 -2.04
CA GLY A 339 7.94 7.29 -3.02
C GLY A 339 7.10 6.53 -4.05
N VAL A 340 6.00 5.90 -3.62
CA VAL A 340 5.03 5.23 -4.49
C VAL A 340 4.41 6.23 -5.46
N GLY A 341 3.93 7.38 -4.98
CA GLY A 341 3.36 8.40 -5.87
C GLY A 341 4.38 9.01 -6.83
N LEU A 342 5.63 9.21 -6.40
CA LEU A 342 6.71 9.72 -7.26
C LEU A 342 7.14 8.72 -8.36
N SER A 343 7.20 7.42 -8.04
CA SER A 343 7.89 6.43 -8.87
C SER A 343 6.99 5.43 -9.60
N LEU A 344 5.73 5.27 -9.17
CA LEU A 344 4.87 4.20 -9.67
C LEU A 344 3.56 4.70 -10.30
N LEU A 345 3.12 5.92 -10.01
CA LEU A 345 1.92 6.49 -10.61
C LEU A 345 2.25 7.39 -11.80
N ASP A 346 2.28 6.80 -12.99
CA ASP A 346 2.46 7.56 -14.23
C ASP A 346 1.14 8.16 -14.70
N MET A 347 0.93 9.44 -14.36
CA MET A 347 -0.27 10.17 -14.76
C MET A 347 -0.32 10.46 -16.25
N HIS A 348 0.80 10.54 -16.97
CA HIS A 348 0.79 10.77 -18.42
C HIS A 348 0.26 9.53 -19.15
N VAL A 349 0.74 8.35 -18.77
CA VAL A 349 0.26 7.07 -19.31
C VAL A 349 -1.21 6.86 -18.97
N LEU A 350 -1.63 7.20 -17.75
CA LEU A 350 -3.04 7.13 -17.36
C LEU A 350 -3.92 8.06 -18.20
N LEU A 351 -3.57 9.35 -18.28
CA LEU A 351 -4.37 10.36 -18.98
C LEU A 351 -4.48 10.05 -20.48
N ALA A 352 -3.41 9.54 -21.10
CA ALA A 352 -3.41 9.16 -22.50
C ALA A 352 -4.34 7.98 -22.81
N ALA A 353 -4.65 7.14 -21.82
CA ALA A 353 -5.49 5.95 -21.97
C ALA A 353 -6.96 6.18 -21.55
N LEU A 354 -7.31 7.37 -21.04
CA LEU A 354 -8.66 7.64 -20.58
C LEU A 354 -9.65 7.66 -21.75
N SER A 355 -10.59 6.70 -21.71
CA SER A 355 -11.86 6.75 -22.43
C SER A 355 -13.00 6.62 -21.44
N TRP A 356 -14.19 7.08 -21.81
CA TRP A 356 -15.35 6.97 -20.92
C TRP A 356 -15.68 5.49 -20.63
N GLN A 357 -15.54 4.58 -21.62
CA GLN A 357 -15.76 3.14 -21.41
C GLN A 357 -14.74 2.56 -20.43
N PHE A 358 -13.47 2.92 -20.59
CA PHE A 358 -12.39 2.46 -19.71
C PHE A 358 -12.63 2.88 -18.26
N VAL A 359 -13.01 4.14 -18.04
CA VAL A 359 -13.32 4.67 -16.71
C VAL A 359 -14.52 3.95 -16.10
N VAL A 360 -15.60 3.75 -16.87
CA VAL A 360 -16.79 3.03 -16.40
C VAL A 360 -16.45 1.60 -15.99
N LEU A 361 -15.68 0.85 -16.79
CA LEU A 361 -15.30 -0.52 -16.43
C LEU A 361 -14.42 -0.58 -15.19
N CYS A 362 -13.48 0.36 -15.01
CA CYS A 362 -12.67 0.43 -13.80
C CYS A 362 -13.52 0.78 -12.56
N LEU A 363 -14.48 1.69 -12.67
CA LEU A 363 -15.42 2.01 -11.59
C LEU A 363 -16.30 0.81 -11.23
N VAL A 364 -16.83 0.11 -12.24
CA VAL A 364 -17.61 -1.11 -12.05
C VAL A 364 -16.78 -2.19 -11.36
N SER A 365 -15.52 -2.37 -11.75
CA SER A 365 -14.60 -3.30 -11.10
C SER A 365 -14.51 -3.04 -9.58
N ILE A 366 -14.35 -1.78 -9.19
CA ILE A 366 -14.20 -1.37 -7.79
C ILE A 366 -15.50 -1.53 -7.00
N VAL A 367 -16.64 -1.12 -7.58
CA VAL A 367 -17.94 -1.27 -6.92
C VAL A 367 -18.32 -2.74 -6.77
N ALA A 368 -18.20 -3.52 -7.84
CA ALA A 368 -18.54 -4.93 -7.86
C ALA A 368 -17.68 -5.71 -6.85
N ILE A 369 -16.35 -5.56 -6.90
CA ILE A 369 -15.48 -6.32 -6.00
C ILE A 369 -15.71 -5.96 -4.54
N SER A 370 -15.99 -4.69 -4.22
CA SER A 370 -16.27 -4.24 -2.87
C SER A 370 -17.57 -4.85 -2.33
N LEU A 371 -18.64 -4.83 -3.12
CA LEU A 371 -19.94 -5.39 -2.72
C LEU A 371 -19.89 -6.92 -2.59
N ILE A 372 -19.26 -7.59 -3.56
CA ILE A 372 -19.15 -9.05 -3.58
C ILE A 372 -18.32 -9.52 -2.39
N SER A 373 -17.13 -8.94 -2.17
CA SER A 373 -16.26 -9.34 -1.06
C SER A 373 -16.83 -8.97 0.31
N ALA A 374 -17.57 -7.87 0.44
CA ALA A 374 -18.30 -7.56 1.68
C ALA A 374 -19.38 -8.61 1.98
N THR A 375 -20.13 -9.01 0.96
CA THR A 375 -21.23 -9.96 1.09
C THR A 375 -20.72 -11.37 1.38
N LEU A 376 -19.76 -11.85 0.58
CA LEU A 376 -19.11 -13.13 0.80
C LEU A 376 -18.34 -13.13 2.13
N GLY A 377 -17.65 -12.04 2.46
CA GLY A 377 -16.98 -11.88 3.75
C GLY A 377 -17.94 -12.12 4.91
N LYS A 378 -19.12 -11.48 4.88
CA LYS A 378 -20.17 -11.71 5.89
C LYS A 378 -20.59 -13.18 5.98
N LEU A 379 -20.77 -13.84 4.84
CA LEU A 379 -21.19 -15.24 4.76
C LEU A 379 -20.13 -16.19 5.33
N PHE A 380 -18.85 -15.91 5.09
CA PHE A 380 -17.72 -16.67 5.60
C PHE A 380 -17.29 -16.25 7.02
N GLY A 381 -18.05 -15.39 7.70
CA GLY A 381 -17.81 -14.98 9.08
C GLY A 381 -16.73 -13.91 9.28
N LEU A 382 -16.38 -13.18 8.23
CA LEU A 382 -15.51 -12.01 8.25
C LEU A 382 -16.32 -10.72 8.44
N TYR A 383 -15.69 -9.67 8.96
CA TYR A 383 -16.31 -8.36 8.96
C TYR A 383 -16.45 -7.84 7.52
N PRO A 384 -17.65 -7.41 7.08
CA PRO A 384 -17.89 -6.95 5.71
C PRO A 384 -16.96 -5.83 5.23
N VAL A 385 -16.66 -4.86 6.10
CA VAL A 385 -15.80 -3.71 5.73
C VAL A 385 -14.36 -4.17 5.52
N GLU A 386 -13.84 -5.00 6.41
CA GLU A 386 -12.49 -5.56 6.33
C GLU A 386 -12.38 -6.48 5.12
N ALA A 387 -13.39 -7.29 4.83
CA ALA A 387 -13.42 -8.11 3.63
C ALA A 387 -13.45 -7.26 2.34
N ALA A 388 -14.26 -6.19 2.30
CA ALA A 388 -14.29 -5.25 1.18
C ALA A 388 -12.91 -4.65 0.87
N ILE A 389 -12.19 -4.25 1.92
CA ILE A 389 -10.88 -3.61 1.80
C ILE A 389 -9.79 -4.64 1.45
N THR A 390 -9.75 -5.78 2.15
CA THR A 390 -8.63 -6.74 2.07
C THR A 390 -8.82 -7.83 1.02
N ALA A 391 -10.01 -8.39 0.88
CA ALA A 391 -10.32 -9.42 -0.13
C ALA A 391 -10.83 -8.81 -1.44
N GLY A 392 -11.30 -7.55 -1.41
CA GLY A 392 -11.75 -6.82 -2.58
C GLY A 392 -10.72 -5.82 -3.08
N LEU A 393 -10.72 -4.60 -2.53
CA LEU A 393 -9.94 -3.46 -3.03
C LEU A 393 -8.44 -3.74 -3.13
N ALA A 394 -7.84 -4.39 -2.13
CA ALA A 394 -6.44 -4.80 -2.17
C ALA A 394 -6.14 -5.78 -3.34
N ASN A 395 -7.05 -6.71 -3.62
CA ASN A 395 -6.94 -7.61 -4.78
C ASN A 395 -7.21 -6.93 -6.12
N ASN A 396 -7.72 -5.68 -6.09
CA ASN A 396 -7.97 -4.84 -7.25
C ASN A 396 -7.00 -3.63 -7.30
N SER A 397 -5.83 -3.77 -6.69
CA SER A 397 -4.81 -2.74 -6.56
C SER A 397 -3.48 -3.16 -7.17
N MET A 398 -2.51 -2.23 -7.24
CA MET A 398 -1.19 -2.45 -7.84
C MET A 398 -0.29 -3.34 -6.98
N GLY A 399 -0.68 -4.59 -6.77
CA GLY A 399 0.14 -5.57 -6.07
C GLY A 399 0.47 -5.14 -4.64
N GLY A 400 1.72 -5.41 -4.24
CA GLY A 400 2.17 -5.09 -2.89
C GLY A 400 2.19 -3.59 -2.55
N THR A 401 2.46 -2.71 -3.52
CA THR A 401 2.46 -1.26 -3.32
C THR A 401 1.04 -0.73 -3.16
N GLY A 402 0.13 -1.22 -4.01
CA GLY A 402 -1.30 -0.92 -3.93
C GLY A 402 -1.89 -1.36 -2.60
N ASN A 403 -1.55 -2.55 -2.13
CA ASN A 403 -2.00 -3.05 -0.82
C ASN A 403 -1.59 -2.13 0.34
N VAL A 404 -0.34 -1.66 0.35
CA VAL A 404 0.11 -0.70 1.37
C VAL A 404 -0.68 0.60 1.28
N ALA A 405 -0.90 1.13 0.08
CA ALA A 405 -1.65 2.37 -0.10
C ALA A 405 -3.13 2.23 0.29
N VAL A 406 -3.79 1.14 -0.10
CA VAL A 406 -5.18 0.80 0.25
C VAL A 406 -5.36 0.68 1.76
N LEU A 407 -4.44 -0.02 2.44
CA LEU A 407 -4.51 -0.21 3.88
C LEU A 407 -4.11 1.05 4.66
N ALA A 408 -3.17 1.85 4.14
CA ALA A 408 -2.82 3.13 4.73
C ALA A 408 -3.96 4.15 4.59
N ALA A 409 -4.69 4.17 3.47
CA ALA A 409 -5.84 5.04 3.26
C ALA A 409 -7.05 4.64 4.12
N SER A 410 -7.16 3.36 4.47
CA SER A 410 -8.24 2.83 5.29
C SER A 410 -7.88 2.64 6.77
N GLU A 411 -6.66 3.00 7.19
CA GLU A 411 -6.14 2.87 8.56
C GLU A 411 -6.11 1.40 9.07
N ARG A 412 -5.81 0.43 8.19
CA ARG A 412 -5.82 -1.03 8.48
C ARG A 412 -4.49 -1.73 8.15
N MET A 413 -3.36 -1.07 8.39
CA MET A 413 -2.03 -1.63 8.07
C MET A 413 -1.75 -2.98 8.75
N ASN A 414 -2.42 -3.30 9.85
CA ASN A 414 -2.32 -4.58 10.52
C ASN A 414 -2.89 -5.76 9.71
N LEU A 415 -3.73 -5.49 8.70
CA LEU A 415 -4.32 -6.52 7.81
C LEU A 415 -3.50 -6.77 6.54
N ILE A 416 -2.28 -6.23 6.46
CA ILE A 416 -1.38 -6.35 5.30
C ILE A 416 -1.08 -7.79 4.93
N ALA A 417 -0.94 -8.71 5.89
CA ALA A 417 -0.74 -10.11 5.58
C ALA A 417 -1.90 -10.70 4.76
N PHE A 418 -3.16 -10.42 5.13
CA PHE A 418 -4.33 -10.89 4.38
C PHE A 418 -4.39 -10.26 2.99
N ALA A 419 -4.21 -8.94 2.89
CA ALA A 419 -4.16 -8.24 1.62
C ALA A 419 -3.08 -8.82 0.68
N GLN A 420 -1.87 -9.09 1.19
CA GLN A 420 -0.79 -9.69 0.40
C GLN A 420 -1.07 -11.16 0.06
N MET A 421 -1.69 -11.92 0.97
CA MET A 421 -2.04 -13.32 0.73
C MET A 421 -3.08 -13.44 -0.39
N GLY A 422 -4.13 -12.62 -0.34
CA GLY A 422 -5.14 -12.53 -1.40
C GLY A 422 -4.52 -12.06 -2.73
N ASN A 423 -3.75 -10.98 -2.70
CA ASN A 423 -3.24 -10.37 -3.93
C ASN A 423 -2.15 -11.20 -4.61
N ARG A 424 -1.21 -11.79 -3.87
CA ARG A 424 -0.09 -12.56 -4.45
C ARG A 424 -0.51 -13.94 -4.93
N ILE A 425 -1.32 -14.64 -4.14
CA ILE A 425 -1.83 -15.96 -4.53
C ILE A 425 -2.92 -15.78 -5.61
N GLY A 426 -3.80 -14.81 -5.43
CA GLY A 426 -4.85 -14.47 -6.40
C GLY A 426 -4.28 -13.98 -7.72
N GLY A 427 -3.24 -13.14 -7.70
CA GLY A 427 -2.56 -12.68 -8.92
C GLY A 427 -1.96 -13.84 -9.72
N ALA A 428 -1.30 -14.80 -9.06
CA ALA A 428 -0.80 -16.01 -9.72
C ALA A 428 -1.94 -16.84 -10.33
N LEU A 429 -3.06 -16.99 -9.62
CA LEU A 429 -4.26 -17.64 -10.13
C LEU A 429 -4.83 -16.91 -11.37
N ILE A 430 -4.85 -15.58 -11.34
CA ILE A 430 -5.29 -14.75 -12.47
C ILE A 430 -4.41 -14.98 -13.69
N LEU A 431 -3.08 -15.08 -13.55
CA LEU A 431 -2.19 -15.39 -14.68
C LEU A 431 -2.52 -16.75 -15.32
N VAL A 432 -2.75 -17.77 -14.50
CA VAL A 432 -3.13 -19.12 -14.98
C VAL A 432 -4.48 -19.07 -15.71
N VAL A 433 -5.49 -18.49 -15.07
CA VAL A 433 -6.84 -18.37 -15.64
C VAL A 433 -6.82 -17.54 -16.92
N ALA A 434 -6.07 -16.43 -16.94
CA ALA A 434 -5.95 -15.57 -18.10
C ALA A 434 -5.24 -16.27 -19.27
N GLY A 435 -4.23 -17.12 -19.01
CA GLY A 435 -3.59 -17.93 -20.04
C GLY A 435 -4.52 -18.97 -20.68
N ILE A 436 -5.39 -19.57 -19.87
CA ILE A 436 -6.45 -20.45 -20.37
C ILE A 436 -7.46 -19.64 -21.20
N LEU A 437 -7.99 -18.56 -20.63
CA LEU A 437 -9.06 -17.77 -21.25
C LEU A 437 -8.63 -17.10 -22.54
N VAL A 438 -7.42 -16.53 -22.59
CA VAL A 438 -6.92 -15.91 -23.82
C VAL A 438 -6.87 -16.90 -24.95
N THR A 439 -6.74 -18.21 -24.69
CA THR A 439 -6.74 -19.22 -25.76
C THR A 439 -8.11 -19.37 -26.43
N PHE A 440 -9.20 -19.14 -25.68
CA PHE A 440 -10.58 -19.25 -26.17
C PHE A 440 -11.17 -17.90 -26.61
N MET A 441 -10.60 -16.80 -26.14
CA MET A 441 -11.18 -15.46 -26.26
C MET A 441 -10.38 -14.54 -27.21
N LYS A 442 -9.44 -15.10 -27.99
CA LYS A 442 -8.59 -14.38 -28.97
C LYS A 442 -9.41 -13.62 -29.99
#